data_AF-A0AAN4WVR7-F1
#
_entry.id   AF-A0AAN4WVR7-F1
#
_cell.length_a   1.000
_cell.length_b   1.000
_cell.length_c   1.000
_cell.angle_alpha   90.00
_cell.angle_beta   90.00
_cell.angle_gamma   90.00
#
_symmetry.space_group_name_H-M   'P 1'
#
loop_
_entity.id
_entity.type
_entity.pdbx_description
1 polymer ?
#
loop_
_entity_poly.entity_id
_entity_poly.type
_entity_poly.pdbx_seq_one_letter_code
_entity_poly.pdbx_strand_id
1 'polypeptide(L)'
;MRERAAELATEWLGPRTELEIQRTLSREVDQERWTSLDRTLQREARDGLNLVDQPTDDPKMQQQRVLMVGRLQRLQRMGLAIEERPGVWAIHTDAEQTLRAMGERGDIIRTMQRAMGGQQRELAVFQASEDGRSIVGRVAAKGLADELYDKGYLVLDGTDGKAHYVALPARTELEQYPVGAVVEARGSTEVRSADKNIAALAADGLYRTDHHLAVSKAQAQSQTTAGRDPREVVDAHVRRLEALRRAGIVERVAEGVWRVPGDLPERGRQYDAQRLGGVAVELRSHLPIERQARVLGATWLDQQLIGGSKGLSELGFGSEVRAALQQRSDFLTDQGLAERRGQRVILASNLWATLRGRELVAAGQTIAAETGLQHRPIADGELVSGVYRRSVMLASGRFAVLVDGLGFRLVPWKPAIEQRLGQTIDATVRGSSVSWEFGRQRNLSR
;
A
#
# COMPACT_ATOMS: atom_id res chain seq x y z
N MET A 1 7.67 24.07 -5.64
CA MET A 1 6.24 23.96 -5.25
C MET A 1 5.95 24.65 -3.91
N ARG A 2 6.65 24.34 -2.81
CA ARG A 2 6.46 25.03 -1.51
C ARG A 2 6.69 26.55 -1.55
N GLU A 3 7.74 26.99 -2.23
CA GLU A 3 8.09 28.42 -2.35
C GLU A 3 6.99 29.19 -3.08
N ARG A 4 6.52 28.65 -4.21
CA ARG A 4 5.40 29.21 -4.98
C ARG A 4 4.06 29.16 -4.25
N ALA A 5 3.81 28.14 -3.44
CA ALA A 5 2.63 28.08 -2.58
C ALA A 5 2.70 29.11 -1.43
N ALA A 6 3.89 29.38 -0.89
CA ALA A 6 4.11 30.40 0.13
C ALA A 6 3.98 31.82 -0.44
N GLU A 7 4.46 32.06 -1.65
CA GLU A 7 4.26 33.31 -2.41
C GLU A 7 2.77 33.57 -2.63
N LEU A 8 2.03 32.59 -3.17
CA LEU A 8 0.58 32.69 -3.37
C LEU A 8 -0.18 32.90 -2.05
N ALA A 9 0.18 32.20 -0.97
CA ALA A 9 -0.45 32.41 0.33
C ALA A 9 -0.19 33.81 0.87
N THR A 10 1.01 34.36 0.66
CA THR A 10 1.38 35.73 1.09
C THR A 10 0.68 36.79 0.24
N GLU A 11 0.48 36.53 -1.06
CA GLU A 11 -0.30 37.37 -1.96
C GLU A 11 -1.78 37.45 -1.53
N TRP A 12 -2.36 36.34 -1.08
CA TRP A 12 -3.78 36.26 -0.71
C TRP A 12 -4.07 36.64 0.75
N LEU A 13 -3.17 36.34 1.68
CA LEU A 13 -3.37 36.52 3.13
C LEU A 13 -2.53 37.65 3.73
N GLY A 14 -1.59 38.22 2.95
CA GLY A 14 -0.62 39.21 3.42
C GLY A 14 0.60 38.58 4.10
N PRO A 15 1.64 39.40 4.40
CA PRO A 15 2.82 38.93 5.11
C PRO A 15 2.46 38.53 6.54
N ARG A 16 3.10 37.47 7.04
CA ARG A 16 2.95 37.05 8.44
C ARG A 16 3.42 38.13 9.38
N THR A 17 2.59 38.46 10.37
CA THR A 17 2.95 39.42 11.42
C THR A 17 3.95 38.83 12.40
N GLU A 18 4.74 39.69 13.06
CA GLU A 18 5.67 39.28 14.12
C GLU A 18 4.94 38.50 15.23
N LEU A 19 3.73 38.94 15.62
CA LEU A 19 2.93 38.27 16.64
C LEU A 19 2.54 36.83 16.23
N GLU A 20 2.21 36.60 14.96
CA GLU A 20 1.90 35.27 14.44
C GLU A 20 3.13 34.37 14.34
N ILE A 21 4.29 34.95 14.03
CA ILE A 21 5.58 34.24 14.05
C ILE A 21 5.89 33.80 15.48
N GLN A 22 5.82 34.71 16.46
CA GLN A 22 6.06 34.42 17.88
C GLN A 22 5.10 33.35 18.43
N ARG A 23 3.80 33.45 18.14
CA ARG A 23 2.81 32.43 18.54
C ARG A 23 3.11 31.06 17.93
N THR A 24 3.63 31.02 16.71
CA THR A 24 4.00 29.75 16.06
C THR A 24 5.22 29.14 16.73
N LEU A 25 6.28 29.93 16.93
CA LEU A 25 7.50 29.47 17.60
C LEU A 25 7.21 28.99 19.02
N SER A 26 6.38 29.71 19.77
CA SER A 26 5.95 29.30 21.11
C SER A 26 5.26 27.93 21.11
N ARG A 27 4.40 27.65 20.12
CA ARG A 27 3.76 26.32 19.97
C ARG A 27 4.74 25.24 19.52
N GLU A 28 5.86 25.57 18.88
CA GLU A 28 6.85 24.59 18.41
C GLU A 28 7.66 24.00 19.55
N VAL A 29 7.83 24.73 20.66
CA VAL A 29 8.61 24.32 21.84
C VAL A 29 8.24 22.91 22.30
N ASP A 30 6.94 22.63 22.49
CA ASP A 30 6.46 21.36 23.04
C ASP A 30 6.20 20.27 21.98
N GLN A 31 6.33 20.56 20.69
CA GLN A 31 5.95 19.61 19.64
C GLN A 31 6.92 18.44 19.52
N GLU A 32 6.38 17.22 19.47
CA GLU A 32 7.15 15.99 19.22
C GLU A 32 7.41 15.77 17.72
N ARG A 33 8.01 16.77 17.06
CA ARG A 33 8.38 16.73 15.63
C ARG A 33 9.58 17.62 15.33
N TRP A 34 10.17 17.49 14.14
CA TRP A 34 11.22 18.42 13.68
C TRP A 34 10.61 19.78 13.30
N THR A 35 11.05 20.84 13.95
CA THR A 35 10.46 22.19 13.89
C THR A 35 11.40 23.21 13.24
N SER A 36 11.00 24.49 13.22
CA SER A 36 11.90 25.56 12.80
C SER A 36 12.92 25.92 13.88
N LEU A 37 12.56 25.81 15.16
CA LEU A 37 13.48 25.99 16.29
C LEU A 37 14.66 25.01 16.21
N ASP A 38 14.41 23.75 15.84
CA ASP A 38 15.46 22.75 15.73
C ASP A 38 16.45 23.06 14.58
N ARG A 39 15.96 23.61 13.46
CA ARG A 39 16.82 24.08 12.36
C ARG A 39 17.67 25.27 12.75
N THR A 40 17.13 26.16 13.58
CA THR A 40 17.87 27.30 14.12
C THR A 40 18.96 26.83 15.08
N LEU A 41 18.63 25.94 16.03
CA LEU A 41 19.59 25.31 16.93
C LEU A 41 20.72 24.61 16.15
N GLN A 42 20.39 23.79 15.15
CA GLN A 42 21.38 23.11 14.32
C GLN A 42 22.30 24.08 13.56
N ARG A 43 21.78 25.26 13.16
CA ARG A 43 22.56 26.30 12.47
C ARG A 43 23.46 27.08 13.41
N GLU A 44 23.02 27.32 14.64
CA GLU A 44 23.75 28.10 15.64
C GLU A 44 24.77 27.27 16.44
N ALA A 45 24.67 25.94 16.38
CA ALA A 45 25.62 25.03 17.00
C ALA A 45 27.06 25.27 16.50
N ARG A 46 28.00 25.40 17.44
CA ARG A 46 29.44 25.51 17.19
C ARG A 46 30.12 24.27 17.76
N ASP A 47 30.89 23.56 16.94
CA ASP A 47 31.52 22.27 17.30
C ASP A 47 30.53 21.23 17.87
N GLY A 48 29.27 21.27 17.42
CA GLY A 48 28.19 20.38 17.90
C GLY A 48 27.50 20.83 19.19
N LEU A 49 27.90 21.97 19.78
CA LEU A 49 27.36 22.51 21.02
C LEU A 49 26.55 23.78 20.76
N ASN A 50 25.42 23.91 21.46
CA ASN A 50 24.60 25.12 21.48
C ASN A 50 24.92 25.92 22.74
N LEU A 51 25.33 27.18 22.57
CA LEU A 51 25.61 28.11 23.66
C LEU A 51 24.51 29.18 23.72
N VAL A 52 23.55 29.02 24.63
CA VAL A 52 22.31 29.83 24.62
C VAL A 52 22.32 30.96 25.68
N ASP A 53 23.28 30.94 26.59
CA ASP A 53 23.39 31.86 27.75
C ASP A 53 24.13 33.18 27.50
N GLN A 54 24.45 33.54 26.24
CA GLN A 54 25.11 34.83 25.99
C GLN A 54 24.12 36.01 26.19
N PRO A 55 24.47 37.08 26.92
CA PRO A 55 23.60 38.25 27.00
C PRO A 55 23.40 38.89 25.62
N THR A 56 22.17 39.33 25.32
CA THR A 56 21.85 40.12 24.13
C THR A 56 20.95 41.28 24.54
N ASP A 57 21.24 42.47 24.03
CA ASP A 57 20.45 43.68 24.34
C ASP A 57 19.23 43.82 23.42
N ASP A 58 19.11 42.97 22.40
CA ASP A 58 17.96 42.95 21.50
C ASP A 58 16.79 42.14 22.12
N PRO A 59 15.66 42.79 22.47
CA PRO A 59 14.51 42.11 23.09
C PRO A 59 13.93 40.99 22.21
N LYS A 60 14.04 41.09 20.87
CA LYS A 60 13.59 40.01 19.98
C LYS A 60 14.47 38.78 20.10
N MET A 61 15.79 38.98 20.14
CA MET A 61 16.74 37.88 20.33
C MET A 61 16.62 37.27 21.72
N GLN A 62 16.34 38.06 22.77
CA GLN A 62 16.04 37.55 24.11
C GLN A 62 14.83 36.61 24.09
N GLN A 63 13.73 37.04 23.48
CA GLN A 63 12.51 36.23 23.40
C GLN A 63 12.74 34.94 22.60
N GLN A 64 13.47 35.02 21.48
CA GLN A 64 13.81 33.85 20.68
C GLN A 64 14.70 32.85 21.46
N ARG A 65 15.67 33.34 22.23
CA ARG A 65 16.52 32.48 23.09
C ARG A 65 15.72 31.75 24.16
N VAL A 66 14.76 32.41 24.80
CA VAL A 66 13.85 31.76 25.77
C VAL A 66 13.13 30.57 25.12
N LEU A 67 12.66 30.73 23.87
CA LEU A 67 12.01 29.64 23.13
C LEU A 67 13.00 28.51 22.78
N MET A 68 14.24 28.84 22.43
CA MET A 68 15.30 27.86 22.15
C MET A 68 15.70 27.06 23.39
N VAL A 69 15.86 27.71 24.55
CA VAL A 69 16.10 27.03 25.84
C VAL A 69 14.94 26.12 26.19
N GLY A 70 13.69 26.61 26.10
CA GLY A 70 12.50 25.79 26.33
C GLY A 70 12.45 24.57 25.40
N ARG A 71 12.85 24.75 24.14
CA ARG A 71 12.94 23.65 23.17
C ARG A 71 14.02 22.64 23.55
N LEU A 72 15.23 23.08 23.91
CA LEU A 72 16.31 22.20 24.36
C LEU A 72 15.94 21.41 25.62
N GLN A 73 15.26 22.04 26.59
CA GLN A 73 14.72 21.35 27.76
C GLN A 73 13.66 20.30 27.39
N ARG A 74 12.82 20.58 26.37
CA ARG A 74 11.89 19.57 25.82
C ARG A 74 12.64 18.40 25.18
N LEU A 75 13.69 18.67 24.39
CA LEU A 75 14.53 17.64 23.78
C LEU A 75 15.24 16.80 24.84
N GLN A 76 15.74 17.41 25.91
CA GLN A 76 16.36 16.70 27.03
C GLN A 76 15.40 15.78 27.77
N ARG A 77 14.15 16.21 28.02
CA ARG A 77 13.10 15.34 28.59
C ARG A 77 12.79 14.13 27.70
N MET A 78 12.99 14.24 26.39
CA MET A 78 12.85 13.14 25.43
C MET A 78 14.14 12.34 25.25
N GLY A 79 15.24 12.70 25.93
CA GLY A 79 16.54 12.05 25.79
C GLY A 79 17.24 12.33 24.46
N LEU A 80 16.94 13.47 23.80
CA LEU A 80 17.51 13.88 22.52
C LEU A 80 18.52 15.03 22.64
N ALA A 81 18.71 15.57 23.85
CA ALA A 81 19.69 16.58 24.15
C ALA A 81 20.17 16.43 25.60
N ILE A 82 21.37 16.91 25.89
CA ILE A 82 21.97 16.92 27.23
C ILE A 82 22.54 18.31 27.49
N GLU A 83 22.30 18.86 28.67
CA GLU A 83 23.01 20.03 29.16
C GLU A 83 24.31 19.56 29.81
N GLU A 84 25.45 19.76 29.15
CA GLU A 84 26.75 19.35 29.67
C GLU A 84 27.19 20.24 30.84
N ARG A 85 26.91 21.54 30.69
CA ARG A 85 27.18 22.61 31.66
C ARG A 85 26.06 23.64 31.53
N PRO A 86 25.79 24.45 32.57
CA PRO A 86 24.78 25.50 32.50
C PRO A 86 24.92 26.33 31.22
N GLY A 87 23.87 26.32 30.39
CA GLY A 87 23.83 27.08 29.14
C GLY A 87 24.55 26.47 27.93
N VAL A 88 25.19 25.30 28.09
CA VAL A 88 25.91 24.55 27.06
C VAL A 88 25.21 23.22 26.80
N TRP A 89 24.62 23.10 25.62
CA TRP A 89 23.77 21.96 25.27
C TRP A 89 24.34 21.17 24.09
N ALA A 90 24.42 19.85 24.25
CA ALA A 90 24.72 18.91 23.19
C ALA A 90 23.41 18.28 22.70
N ILE A 91 23.11 18.39 21.40
CA ILE A 91 21.97 17.71 20.76
C ILE A 91 22.49 16.37 20.21
N HIS A 92 21.73 15.29 20.40
CA HIS A 92 22.11 13.99 19.89
C HIS A 92 22.17 13.99 18.35
N THR A 93 23.10 13.22 17.78
CA THR A 93 23.33 13.17 16.32
C THR A 93 22.13 12.58 15.56
N ASP A 94 21.33 11.74 16.21
CA ASP A 94 20.11 11.13 15.67
C ASP A 94 18.83 11.94 15.96
N ALA A 95 18.93 13.06 16.69
CA ALA A 95 17.77 13.83 17.13
C ALA A 95 16.86 14.29 15.96
N GLU A 96 17.45 14.72 14.85
CA GLU A 96 16.69 15.09 13.65
C GLU A 96 15.89 13.91 13.10
N GLN A 97 16.51 12.75 12.96
CA GLN A 97 15.87 11.54 12.46
C GLN A 97 14.74 11.10 13.40
N THR A 98 14.99 11.08 14.70
CA THR A 98 14.02 10.67 15.72
C THR A 98 12.82 11.61 15.75
N LEU A 99 13.04 12.92 15.75
CA LEU A 99 11.95 13.91 15.71
C LEU A 99 11.14 13.84 14.42
N ARG A 100 11.77 13.58 13.27
CA ARG A 100 11.04 13.36 12.01
C ARG A 100 10.15 12.12 12.08
N ALA A 101 10.68 11.01 12.61
CA ALA A 101 9.92 9.77 12.78
C ALA A 101 8.76 9.93 13.78
N MET A 102 8.97 10.64 14.90
CA MET A 102 7.90 10.97 15.85
C MET A 102 6.81 11.83 15.20
N GLY A 103 7.20 12.84 14.43
CA GLY A 103 6.27 13.69 13.68
C GLY A 103 5.43 12.91 12.69
N GLU A 104 6.06 12.06 11.89
CA GLU A 104 5.41 11.14 10.94
C GLU A 104 4.42 10.21 11.66
N ARG A 105 4.84 9.60 12.78
CA ARG A 105 3.96 8.76 13.59
C ARG A 105 2.75 9.54 14.11
N GLY A 106 2.94 10.79 14.53
CA GLY A 106 1.87 11.68 14.95
C GLY A 106 0.89 12.03 13.81
N ASP A 107 1.39 12.24 12.59
CA ASP A 107 0.57 12.47 11.40
C ASP A 107 -0.23 11.22 11.01
N ILE A 108 0.39 10.04 11.09
CA ILE A 108 -0.28 8.74 10.88
C ILE A 108 -1.43 8.58 11.88
N ILE A 109 -1.17 8.79 13.18
CA ILE A 109 -2.19 8.67 14.24
C ILE A 109 -3.37 9.61 13.96
N ARG A 110 -3.11 10.88 13.61
CA ARG A 110 -4.17 11.84 13.24
C ARG A 110 -4.98 11.38 12.04
N THR A 111 -4.30 10.82 11.04
CA THR A 111 -4.94 10.29 9.83
C THR A 111 -5.86 9.11 10.16
N MET A 112 -5.41 8.18 11.00
CA MET A 112 -6.20 7.05 11.46
C MET A 112 -7.42 7.50 12.29
N GLN A 113 -7.22 8.41 13.24
CA GLN A 113 -8.31 8.95 14.06
C GLN A 113 -9.39 9.63 13.21
N ARG A 114 -8.98 10.41 12.20
CA ARG A 114 -9.91 11.02 11.24
C ARG A 114 -10.67 9.96 10.44
N ALA A 115 -9.98 8.92 9.97
CA ALA A 115 -10.58 7.83 9.19
C ALA A 115 -11.62 7.02 9.99
N MET A 116 -11.44 6.88 11.31
CA MET A 116 -12.38 6.18 12.18
C MET A 116 -13.63 6.99 12.54
N GLY A 117 -13.73 8.26 12.13
CA GLY A 117 -14.95 9.06 12.30
C GLY A 117 -15.44 9.19 13.75
N GLY A 118 -14.54 9.20 14.73
CA GLY A 118 -14.86 9.30 16.16
C GLY A 118 -15.09 7.95 16.86
N GLN A 119 -15.06 6.83 16.14
CA GLN A 119 -15.07 5.50 16.76
C GLN A 119 -13.74 5.24 17.49
N GLN A 120 -13.80 4.85 18.76
CA GLN A 120 -12.60 4.46 19.48
C GLN A 120 -12.12 3.10 18.99
N ARG A 121 -10.87 3.09 18.51
CA ARG A 121 -10.11 1.90 18.12
C ARG A 121 -8.73 2.02 18.72
N GLU A 122 -8.18 0.90 19.15
CA GLU A 122 -6.73 0.82 19.35
C GLU A 122 -6.05 1.04 18.00
N LEU A 123 -5.04 1.91 17.97
CA LEU A 123 -4.34 2.28 16.74
C LEU A 123 -3.02 1.52 16.64
N ALA A 124 -2.83 0.81 15.54
CA ALA A 124 -1.59 0.10 15.23
C ALA A 124 -1.04 0.55 13.88
N VAL A 125 0.27 0.72 13.79
CA VAL A 125 0.96 0.85 12.50
C VAL A 125 1.38 -0.55 12.09
N PHE A 126 0.87 -1.04 10.97
CA PHE A 126 1.23 -2.35 10.47
C PHE A 126 2.66 -2.33 9.94
N GLN A 127 3.47 -3.24 10.46
CA GLN A 127 4.82 -3.51 9.99
C GLN A 127 4.85 -4.96 9.54
N ALA A 128 5.44 -5.25 8.37
CA ALA A 128 5.74 -6.63 8.01
C ALA A 128 6.67 -7.23 9.04
N SER A 129 6.13 -8.07 9.92
CA SER A 129 6.92 -8.89 10.83
C SER A 129 7.29 -10.22 10.18
N GLU A 130 8.41 -10.80 10.59
CA GLU A 130 8.88 -12.13 10.19
C GLU A 130 7.87 -13.25 10.55
N ASP A 131 6.98 -13.00 11.52
CA ASP A 131 5.95 -13.94 12.00
C ASP A 131 4.87 -14.30 10.95
N GLY A 132 4.87 -13.69 9.77
CA GLY A 132 3.84 -13.93 8.74
C GLY A 132 2.44 -13.45 9.14
N ARG A 133 2.33 -12.56 10.13
CA ARG A 133 1.04 -12.01 10.59
C ARG A 133 0.32 -11.32 9.43
N SER A 134 -0.88 -11.81 9.15
CA SER A 134 -1.81 -11.14 8.25
C SER A 134 -2.90 -10.44 9.03
N ILE A 135 -3.37 -9.31 8.51
CA ILE A 135 -4.53 -8.60 9.04
C ILE A 135 -5.57 -8.55 7.93
N VAL A 136 -6.75 -9.06 8.23
CA VAL A 136 -7.95 -8.86 7.42
C VAL A 136 -8.71 -7.67 7.99
N GLY A 137 -9.17 -6.77 7.13
CA GLY A 137 -9.90 -5.60 7.56
C GLY A 137 -10.65 -4.91 6.45
N ARG A 138 -11.58 -4.03 6.83
CA ARG A 138 -12.29 -3.13 5.92
C ARG A 138 -11.44 -1.89 5.65
N VAL A 139 -11.30 -1.51 4.40
CA VAL A 139 -10.67 -0.23 4.01
C VAL A 139 -11.56 0.91 4.51
N ALA A 140 -11.12 1.62 5.54
CA ALA A 140 -11.80 2.80 6.07
C ALA A 140 -11.38 4.08 5.36
N ALA A 141 -10.10 4.19 4.98
CA ALA A 141 -9.58 5.30 4.20
C ALA A 141 -8.36 4.88 3.38
N LYS A 142 -8.03 5.70 2.38
CA LYS A 142 -6.81 5.61 1.59
C LYS A 142 -6.32 7.00 1.22
N GLY A 143 -5.03 7.15 0.97
CA GLY A 143 -4.45 8.41 0.57
C GLY A 143 -3.00 8.27 0.15
N LEU A 144 -2.38 9.39 -0.20
CA LEU A 144 -0.95 9.48 -0.48
C LEU A 144 -0.24 9.98 0.78
N ALA A 145 0.77 9.22 1.23
CA ALA A 145 1.65 9.64 2.31
C ALA A 145 2.74 10.59 1.80
N ASP A 146 3.11 10.46 0.52
CA ASP A 146 4.12 11.29 -0.12
C ASP A 146 3.79 11.49 -1.61
N GLU A 147 3.33 12.70 -1.96
CA GLU A 147 2.97 13.07 -3.33
C GLU A 147 4.16 13.08 -4.29
N LEU A 148 5.39 13.27 -3.78
CA LEU A 148 6.60 13.31 -4.62
C LEU A 148 7.06 11.92 -5.05
N TYR A 149 6.71 10.88 -4.28
CA TYR A 149 7.18 9.52 -4.49
C TYR A 149 6.05 8.50 -4.72
N ASP A 150 4.82 8.98 -4.88
CA ASP A 150 3.62 8.17 -5.16
C ASP A 150 3.49 6.98 -4.21
N LYS A 151 3.66 7.27 -2.91
CA LYS A 151 3.52 6.28 -1.84
C LYS A 151 2.13 6.38 -1.24
N GLY A 152 1.31 5.38 -1.53
CA GLY A 152 -0.02 5.26 -0.95
C GLY A 152 -0.01 4.70 0.47
N TYR A 153 -1.13 4.87 1.16
CA TYR A 153 -1.44 4.17 2.40
C TYR A 153 -2.90 3.74 2.43
N LEU A 154 -3.19 2.73 3.25
CA LEU A 154 -4.54 2.34 3.65
C LEU A 154 -4.70 2.48 5.17
N VAL A 155 -5.89 2.87 5.60
CA VAL A 155 -6.35 2.69 6.98
C VAL A 155 -7.39 1.57 6.97
N LEU A 156 -7.12 0.50 7.71
CA LEU A 156 -7.98 -0.66 7.81
C LEU A 156 -8.65 -0.71 9.19
N ASP A 157 -9.97 -0.91 9.24
CA ASP A 157 -10.67 -1.35 10.46
C ASP A 157 -10.58 -2.89 10.49
N GLY A 158 -9.70 -3.39 11.35
CA GLY A 158 -9.31 -4.79 11.39
C GLY A 158 -10.36 -5.70 12.02
N THR A 159 -10.41 -6.95 11.59
CA THR A 159 -11.26 -7.96 12.22
C THR A 159 -10.84 -8.28 13.67
N ASP A 160 -9.63 -7.88 14.06
CA ASP A 160 -9.08 -7.93 15.42
C ASP A 160 -9.57 -6.76 16.32
N GLY A 161 -10.39 -5.85 15.78
CA GLY A 161 -10.96 -4.71 16.52
C GLY A 161 -10.01 -3.51 16.64
N LYS A 162 -8.87 -3.53 15.95
CA LYS A 162 -7.91 -2.42 15.90
C LYS A 162 -8.00 -1.70 14.56
N ALA A 163 -7.64 -0.42 14.55
CA ALA A 163 -7.38 0.30 13.32
C ALA A 163 -5.91 0.14 12.94
N HIS A 164 -5.64 -0.23 11.70
CA HIS A 164 -4.29 -0.47 11.19
C HIS A 164 -3.93 0.53 10.10
N TYR A 165 -2.79 1.21 10.23
CA TYR A 165 -2.20 1.96 9.15
C TYR A 165 -1.26 1.06 8.35
N VAL A 166 -1.48 0.95 7.05
CA VAL A 166 -0.71 0.11 6.14
C VAL A 166 -0.05 1.00 5.10
N ALA A 167 1.27 1.13 5.16
CA ALA A 167 2.05 1.79 4.11
C ALA A 167 2.13 0.86 2.89
N LEU A 168 1.82 1.40 1.71
CA LEU A 168 1.87 0.65 0.46
C LEU A 168 3.21 0.82 -0.26
N PRO A 169 3.63 -0.16 -1.08
CA PRO A 169 4.71 0.03 -2.03
C PRO A 169 4.47 1.25 -2.93
N ALA A 170 5.55 1.84 -3.43
CA ALA A 170 5.44 2.94 -4.40
C ALA A 170 4.73 2.46 -5.67
N ARG A 171 3.91 3.34 -6.28
CA ARG A 171 3.13 3.05 -7.50
C ARG A 171 2.04 2.00 -7.33
N THR A 172 1.60 1.71 -6.11
CA THR A 172 0.40 0.91 -5.89
C THR A 172 -0.84 1.70 -6.30
N GLU A 173 -1.62 1.17 -7.23
CA GLU A 173 -2.88 1.77 -7.69
C GLU A 173 -3.94 1.71 -6.59
N LEU A 174 -4.24 2.86 -6.00
CA LEU A 174 -5.20 2.97 -4.90
C LEU A 174 -6.63 2.62 -5.34
N GLU A 175 -6.96 2.75 -6.62
CA GLU A 175 -8.27 2.43 -7.20
C GLU A 175 -8.67 0.97 -6.95
N GLN A 176 -7.69 0.08 -6.83
CA GLN A 176 -7.90 -1.36 -6.58
C GLN A 176 -8.49 -1.63 -5.19
N TYR A 177 -8.39 -0.67 -4.26
CA TYR A 177 -8.85 -0.79 -2.88
C TYR A 177 -9.92 0.28 -2.59
N PRO A 178 -11.19 0.10 -3.00
CA PRO A 178 -12.24 1.06 -2.67
C PRO A 178 -12.55 1.07 -1.18
N VAL A 179 -13.00 2.21 -0.66
CA VAL A 179 -13.46 2.33 0.74
C VAL A 179 -14.65 1.38 0.96
N GLY A 180 -14.64 0.66 2.07
CA GLY A 180 -15.61 -0.39 2.38
C GLY A 180 -15.21 -1.78 1.92
N ALA A 181 -14.23 -1.92 1.02
CA ALA A 181 -13.72 -3.21 0.59
C ALA A 181 -13.06 -3.98 1.75
N VAL A 182 -13.14 -5.31 1.69
CA VAL A 182 -12.40 -6.20 2.57
C VAL A 182 -11.07 -6.55 1.90
N VAL A 183 -9.97 -6.30 2.60
CA VAL A 183 -8.61 -6.60 2.14
C VAL A 183 -7.88 -7.41 3.18
N GLU A 184 -6.82 -8.08 2.74
CA GLU A 184 -5.86 -8.71 3.63
C GLU A 184 -4.48 -8.12 3.39
N ALA A 185 -3.91 -7.51 4.43
CA ALA A 185 -2.53 -7.06 4.44
C ALA A 185 -1.64 -8.15 5.01
N ARG A 186 -0.54 -8.47 4.33
CA ARG A 186 0.46 -9.45 4.75
C ARG A 186 1.86 -8.86 4.63
N GLY A 187 2.76 -9.28 5.52
CA GLY A 187 4.18 -9.10 5.26
C GLY A 187 4.57 -9.82 3.97
N SER A 188 5.13 -9.09 3.03
CA SER A 188 5.72 -9.61 1.80
C SER A 188 6.99 -10.34 2.15
N THR A 189 6.97 -11.64 1.87
CA THR A 189 8.16 -12.50 1.91
C THR A 189 8.99 -12.37 0.63
N GLU A 190 8.58 -11.53 -0.33
CA GLU A 190 9.22 -11.44 -1.63
C GLU A 190 10.45 -10.53 -1.61
N VAL A 191 11.61 -11.16 -1.71
CA VAL A 191 12.87 -10.53 -2.08
C VAL A 191 12.73 -9.78 -3.41
N ARG A 192 13.11 -8.48 -3.43
CA ARG A 192 13.09 -7.66 -4.64
C ARG A 192 13.90 -8.29 -5.77
N SER A 193 13.36 -8.24 -6.99
CA SER A 193 14.08 -8.67 -8.21
C SER A 193 15.41 -7.92 -8.39
N ALA A 194 15.47 -6.64 -8.00
CA ALA A 194 16.69 -5.85 -8.04
C ALA A 194 17.82 -6.46 -7.17
N ASP A 195 17.49 -6.92 -5.97
CA ASP A 195 18.50 -7.49 -5.06
C ASP A 195 18.96 -8.87 -5.54
N LYS A 196 18.05 -9.66 -6.13
CA LYS A 196 18.40 -10.92 -6.81
C LYS A 196 19.33 -10.68 -7.99
N ASN A 197 19.02 -9.67 -8.81
CA ASN A 197 19.81 -9.33 -10.00
C ASN A 197 21.19 -8.81 -9.62
N ILE A 198 21.29 -7.94 -8.62
CA ILE A 198 22.59 -7.44 -8.12
C ILE A 198 23.42 -8.60 -7.58
N ALA A 199 22.83 -9.49 -6.78
CA ALA A 199 23.53 -10.66 -6.25
C ALA A 199 23.98 -11.61 -7.36
N ALA A 200 23.15 -11.83 -8.39
CA ALA A 200 23.48 -12.69 -9.53
C ALA A 200 24.58 -12.09 -10.44
N LEU A 201 24.65 -10.76 -10.55
CA LEU A 201 25.64 -10.04 -11.36
C LEU A 201 26.92 -9.70 -10.58
N ALA A 202 26.95 -9.94 -9.27
CA ALA A 202 28.14 -9.72 -8.46
C ALA A 202 29.12 -10.88 -8.64
N ALA A 203 30.37 -10.56 -8.96
CA ALA A 203 31.48 -11.51 -8.98
C ALA A 203 32.36 -11.26 -7.75
N ASP A 204 32.61 -12.30 -6.95
CA ASP A 204 33.40 -12.22 -5.70
C ASP A 204 32.92 -11.12 -4.73
N GLY A 205 31.60 -10.93 -4.64
CA GLY A 205 30.98 -9.90 -3.80
C GLY A 205 31.13 -8.48 -4.34
N LEU A 206 31.56 -8.30 -5.60
CA LEU A 206 31.66 -7.02 -6.27
C LEU A 206 30.66 -6.92 -7.42
N TYR A 207 29.72 -6.00 -7.29
CA TYR A 207 28.79 -5.62 -8.35
C TYR A 207 29.35 -4.42 -9.12
N ARG A 208 29.39 -4.54 -10.46
CA ARG A 208 29.88 -3.48 -11.36
C ARG A 208 28.79 -3.00 -12.33
N THR A 209 28.58 -1.70 -12.37
CA THR A 209 27.51 -1.04 -13.15
C THR A 209 27.70 -1.14 -14.67
N ASP A 210 28.94 -1.08 -15.14
CA ASP A 210 29.34 -1.27 -16.54
C ASP A 210 29.00 -2.68 -17.04
N HIS A 211 29.26 -3.70 -16.21
CA HIS A 211 28.91 -5.09 -16.50
C HIS A 211 27.39 -5.27 -16.58
N HIS A 212 26.63 -4.72 -15.62
CA HIS A 212 25.16 -4.77 -15.68
C HIS A 212 24.63 -4.07 -16.93
N LEU A 213 25.15 -2.89 -17.28
CA LEU A 213 24.72 -2.17 -18.48
C LEU A 213 24.96 -2.99 -19.75
N ALA A 214 26.09 -3.70 -19.85
CA ALA A 214 26.38 -4.59 -20.97
C ALA A 214 25.38 -5.75 -21.07
N VAL A 215 25.06 -6.39 -19.94
CA VAL A 215 24.07 -7.47 -19.86
C VAL A 215 22.66 -6.98 -20.20
N SER A 216 22.23 -5.84 -19.67
CA SER A 216 20.92 -5.25 -19.97
C SER A 216 20.78 -4.84 -21.44
N LYS A 217 21.84 -4.33 -22.07
CA LYS A 217 21.85 -4.03 -23.51
C LYS A 217 21.72 -5.30 -24.36
N ALA A 218 22.43 -6.37 -24.01
CA ALA A 218 22.33 -7.65 -24.70
C ALA A 218 20.93 -8.28 -24.58
N GLN A 219 20.27 -8.12 -23.42
CA GLN A 219 18.90 -8.59 -23.19
C GLN A 219 17.85 -7.74 -23.93
N ALA A 220 18.05 -6.42 -24.01
CA ALA A 220 17.17 -5.53 -24.78
C ALA A 220 17.26 -5.79 -26.29
N GLN A 221 18.41 -6.25 -26.79
CA GLN A 221 18.60 -6.61 -28.20
C GLN A 221 17.95 -7.97 -28.57
N SER A 222 17.73 -8.85 -27.60
CA SER A 222 17.11 -10.18 -27.83
C SER A 222 15.59 -10.21 -27.62
N GLN A 223 15.00 -9.20 -26.96
CA GLN A 223 13.55 -9.06 -26.78
C GLN A 223 12.97 -8.01 -27.74
N THR A 224 12.20 -8.44 -28.74
CA THR A 224 11.53 -7.59 -29.75
C THR A 224 10.25 -6.89 -29.24
N THR A 225 10.27 -6.41 -27.99
CA THR A 225 9.15 -5.68 -27.38
C THR A 225 9.69 -4.38 -26.80
N ALA A 226 8.90 -3.29 -26.83
CA ALA A 226 9.25 -2.00 -26.25
C ALA A 226 9.61 -2.12 -24.74
N GLY A 227 10.88 -2.40 -24.46
CA GLY A 227 11.45 -2.52 -23.13
C GLY A 227 12.07 -1.21 -22.67
N ARG A 228 12.08 -1.00 -21.35
CA ARG A 228 12.73 0.15 -20.67
C ARG A 228 14.17 0.35 -21.14
N ASP A 229 14.64 1.60 -21.18
CA ASP A 229 16.03 1.93 -21.50
C ASP A 229 16.99 1.16 -20.55
N PRO A 230 17.96 0.38 -21.07
CA PRO A 230 18.97 -0.29 -20.27
C PRO A 230 19.68 0.61 -19.24
N ARG A 231 19.84 1.90 -19.54
CA ARG A 231 20.40 2.88 -18.59
C ARG A 231 19.48 3.13 -17.41
N GLU A 232 18.18 3.32 -17.64
CA GLU A 232 17.19 3.50 -16.57
C GLU A 232 17.13 2.28 -15.63
N VAL A 233 17.32 1.08 -16.19
CA VAL A 233 17.40 -0.16 -15.41
C VAL A 233 18.60 -0.10 -14.47
N VAL A 234 19.80 0.22 -14.96
CA VAL A 234 21.00 0.34 -14.12
C VAL A 234 20.84 1.45 -13.08
N ASP A 235 20.28 2.60 -13.44
CA ASP A 235 20.05 3.73 -12.51
C ASP A 235 19.07 3.36 -11.38
N ALA A 236 18.09 2.50 -11.64
CA ALA A 236 17.23 1.96 -10.59
C ALA A 236 18.02 1.09 -9.59
N HIS A 237 18.98 0.29 -10.05
CA HIS A 237 19.82 -0.56 -9.20
C HIS A 237 20.87 0.27 -8.44
N VAL A 238 21.41 1.33 -9.04
CA VAL A 238 22.29 2.29 -8.33
C VAL A 238 21.54 3.00 -7.20
N ARG A 239 20.33 3.51 -7.47
CA ARG A 239 19.48 4.10 -6.42
C ARG A 239 19.17 3.11 -5.30
N ARG A 240 18.97 1.83 -5.63
CA ARG A 240 18.79 0.75 -4.65
C ARG A 240 20.06 0.54 -3.80
N LEU A 241 21.22 0.44 -4.42
CA LEU A 241 22.51 0.29 -3.73
C LEU A 241 22.84 1.48 -2.84
N GLU A 242 22.52 2.71 -3.27
CA GLU A 242 22.68 3.90 -2.43
C GLU A 242 21.77 3.88 -1.20
N ALA A 243 20.53 3.39 -1.33
CA ALA A 243 19.64 3.22 -0.20
C ALA A 243 20.19 2.19 0.81
N LEU A 244 20.69 1.06 0.32
CA LEU A 244 21.31 0.02 1.16
C LEU A 244 22.64 0.47 1.76
N ARG A 245 23.39 1.35 1.08
CA ARG A 245 24.64 1.94 1.60
C ARG A 245 24.38 2.85 2.78
N ARG A 246 23.32 3.67 2.72
CA ARG A 246 22.90 4.51 3.87
C ARG A 246 22.49 3.66 5.09
N ALA A 247 22.17 2.39 4.88
CA ALA A 247 21.84 1.43 5.92
C ALA A 247 23.03 0.58 6.38
N GLY A 248 24.22 0.78 5.80
CA GLY A 248 25.41 -0.02 6.11
C GLY A 248 25.40 -1.46 5.56
N ILE A 249 24.48 -1.80 4.65
CA ILE A 249 24.34 -3.17 4.10
C ILE A 249 25.30 -3.41 2.94
N VAL A 250 25.58 -2.38 2.15
CA VAL A 250 26.52 -2.41 1.02
C VAL A 250 27.50 -1.24 1.12
N GLU A 251 28.66 -1.39 0.50
CA GLU A 251 29.71 -0.37 0.51
C GLU A 251 30.04 0.06 -0.93
N ARG A 252 30.30 1.34 -1.15
CA ARG A 252 30.79 1.84 -2.44
C ARG A 252 32.31 1.84 -2.41
N VAL A 253 32.92 0.95 -3.19
CA VAL A 253 34.39 0.79 -3.25
C VAL A 253 35.01 1.81 -4.20
N ALA A 254 34.34 2.06 -5.33
CA ALA A 254 34.75 3.04 -6.31
C ALA A 254 33.53 3.55 -7.10
N GLU A 255 33.75 4.46 -8.04
CA GLU A 255 32.70 4.87 -8.96
C GLU A 255 32.20 3.68 -9.80
N GLY A 256 30.89 3.41 -9.74
CA GLY A 256 30.28 2.29 -10.45
C GLY A 256 30.58 0.89 -9.88
N VAL A 257 31.31 0.77 -8.76
CA VAL A 257 31.73 -0.49 -8.14
C VAL A 257 31.26 -0.57 -6.69
N TRP A 258 30.53 -1.64 -6.38
CA TRP A 258 29.87 -1.84 -5.09
C TRP A 258 30.25 -3.17 -4.47
N ARG A 259 30.58 -3.16 -3.18
CA ARG A 259 30.75 -4.37 -2.38
C ARG A 259 29.40 -4.78 -1.81
N VAL A 260 29.01 -6.00 -2.12
CA VAL A 260 27.68 -6.55 -1.88
C VAL A 260 27.84 -7.89 -1.16
N PRO A 261 27.13 -8.13 -0.04
CA PRO A 261 27.20 -9.40 0.65
C PRO A 261 26.43 -10.50 -0.11
N GLY A 262 26.85 -11.77 0.04
CA GLY A 262 26.22 -12.90 -0.68
C GLY A 262 24.75 -13.16 -0.30
N ASP A 263 24.35 -12.69 0.87
CA ASP A 263 22.97 -12.69 1.38
C ASP A 263 22.25 -11.35 1.14
N LEU A 264 22.72 -10.51 0.20
CA LEU A 264 22.07 -9.24 -0.16
C LEU A 264 20.55 -9.37 -0.38
N PRO A 265 20.02 -10.39 -1.08
CA PRO A 265 18.59 -10.57 -1.25
C PRO A 265 17.82 -10.59 0.10
N GLU A 266 18.41 -11.22 1.11
CA GLU A 266 17.84 -11.39 2.43
C GLU A 266 17.95 -10.12 3.28
N ARG A 267 19.14 -9.52 3.31
CA ARG A 267 19.36 -8.25 4.02
C ARG A 267 18.56 -7.09 3.42
N GLY A 268 18.42 -7.07 2.10
CA GLY A 268 17.59 -6.10 1.38
C GLY A 268 16.11 -6.25 1.71
N ARG A 269 15.63 -7.49 1.88
CA ARG A 269 14.27 -7.78 2.36
C ARG A 269 14.06 -7.29 3.79
N GLN A 270 14.98 -7.60 4.71
CA GLN A 270 14.91 -7.13 6.10
C GLN A 270 14.91 -5.60 6.18
N TYR A 271 15.76 -4.95 5.40
CA TYR A 271 15.80 -3.49 5.28
C TYR A 271 14.49 -2.88 4.77
N ASP A 272 13.89 -3.50 3.75
CA ASP A 272 12.62 -3.02 3.21
C ASP A 272 11.43 -3.27 4.13
N ALA A 273 11.42 -4.41 4.84
CA ALA A 273 10.42 -4.71 5.85
C ALA A 273 10.43 -3.64 6.96
N GLN A 274 11.63 -3.22 7.38
CA GLN A 274 11.79 -2.17 8.39
C GLN A 274 11.41 -0.77 7.89
N ARG A 275 11.64 -0.45 6.60
CA ARG A 275 11.54 0.93 6.09
C ARG A 275 10.30 1.25 5.26
N LEU A 276 9.80 0.28 4.48
CA LEU A 276 8.71 0.46 3.51
C LEU A 276 7.52 -0.44 3.82
N GLY A 277 7.53 -1.07 4.99
CA GLY A 277 6.49 -1.98 5.44
C GLY A 277 6.49 -3.31 4.70
N GLY A 278 7.19 -3.47 3.58
CA GLY A 278 7.24 -4.70 2.80
C GLY A 278 5.87 -5.37 2.69
N VAL A 279 4.77 -4.63 2.49
CA VAL A 279 3.41 -5.17 2.63
C VAL A 279 2.86 -5.58 1.26
N ALA A 280 2.28 -6.76 1.17
CA ALA A 280 1.38 -7.14 0.09
C ALA A 280 -0.07 -6.98 0.58
N VAL A 281 -0.90 -6.25 -0.16
CA VAL A 281 -2.33 -6.12 0.13
C VAL A 281 -3.13 -6.82 -0.94
N GLU A 282 -3.91 -7.82 -0.54
CA GLU A 282 -4.78 -8.58 -1.42
C GLU A 282 -6.24 -8.16 -1.22
N LEU A 283 -6.94 -7.84 -2.31
CA LEU A 283 -8.36 -7.55 -2.27
C LEU A 283 -9.14 -8.86 -2.09
N ARG A 284 -9.79 -9.03 -0.93
CA ARG A 284 -10.63 -10.20 -0.63
C ARG A 284 -12.06 -10.02 -1.12
N SER A 285 -12.61 -8.82 -1.00
CA SER A 285 -13.87 -8.45 -1.61
C SER A 285 -13.94 -6.95 -1.83
N HIS A 286 -14.37 -6.53 -3.02
CA HIS A 286 -14.64 -5.11 -3.29
C HIS A 286 -15.97 -4.63 -2.65
N LEU A 287 -16.84 -5.57 -2.23
CA LEU A 287 -18.14 -5.24 -1.66
C LEU A 287 -18.04 -4.93 -0.16
N PRO A 288 -18.72 -3.88 0.32
CA PRO A 288 -18.97 -3.67 1.75
C PRO A 288 -19.64 -4.88 2.39
N ILE A 289 -19.32 -5.13 3.66
CA ILE A 289 -19.73 -6.36 4.37
C ILE A 289 -21.25 -6.50 4.46
N GLU A 290 -21.96 -5.38 4.56
CA GLU A 290 -23.42 -5.31 4.65
C GLU A 290 -24.07 -5.78 3.34
N ARG A 291 -23.43 -5.49 2.20
CA ARG A 291 -23.91 -5.95 0.88
C ARG A 291 -23.61 -7.42 0.67
N GLN A 292 -22.46 -7.91 1.13
CA GLN A 292 -22.10 -9.33 1.03
C GLN A 292 -23.13 -10.23 1.72
N ALA A 293 -23.73 -9.78 2.82
CA ALA A 293 -24.73 -10.57 3.55
C ALA A 293 -25.96 -10.94 2.71
N ARG A 294 -26.32 -10.13 1.70
CA ARG A 294 -27.59 -10.25 0.96
C ARG A 294 -27.46 -10.48 -0.55
N VAL A 295 -26.25 -10.35 -1.11
CA VAL A 295 -26.06 -10.45 -2.56
C VAL A 295 -26.20 -11.89 -3.05
N LEU A 296 -26.85 -12.07 -4.19
CA LEU A 296 -26.94 -13.37 -4.87
C LEU A 296 -25.66 -13.65 -5.67
N GLY A 297 -24.58 -13.96 -4.95
CA GLY A 297 -23.28 -14.28 -5.52
C GLY A 297 -22.33 -14.82 -4.46
N ALA A 298 -21.22 -15.42 -4.87
CA ALA A 298 -20.22 -15.95 -3.95
C ALA A 298 -19.40 -14.79 -3.36
N THR A 299 -19.28 -14.75 -2.03
CA THR A 299 -18.69 -13.62 -1.28
C THR A 299 -17.57 -14.09 -0.35
N TRP A 300 -16.86 -13.12 0.24
CA TRP A 300 -15.85 -13.42 1.26
C TRP A 300 -16.49 -14.00 2.54
N LEU A 301 -17.72 -13.62 2.88
CA LEU A 301 -18.47 -14.23 4.00
C LEU A 301 -18.67 -15.74 3.82
N ASP A 302 -18.92 -16.21 2.60
CA ASP A 302 -19.11 -17.65 2.32
C ASP A 302 -17.81 -18.44 2.55
N GLN A 303 -16.66 -17.84 2.24
CA GLN A 303 -15.33 -18.39 2.58
C GLN A 303 -15.14 -18.53 4.09
N GLN A 304 -15.55 -17.51 4.86
CA GLN A 304 -15.44 -17.54 6.33
C GLN A 304 -16.38 -18.55 6.98
N LEU A 305 -17.58 -18.75 6.43
CA LEU A 305 -18.52 -19.79 6.92
C LEU A 305 -17.96 -21.20 6.72
N ILE A 306 -17.19 -21.45 5.65
CA ILE A 306 -16.56 -22.75 5.37
C ILE A 306 -15.30 -22.95 6.21
N GLY A 307 -14.39 -21.97 6.21
CA GLY A 307 -13.09 -22.07 6.89
C GLY A 307 -13.15 -21.93 8.42
N GLY A 308 -14.28 -21.45 8.94
CA GLY A 308 -14.46 -21.09 10.34
C GLY A 308 -13.85 -19.72 10.64
N SER A 309 -14.67 -18.80 11.15
CA SER A 309 -14.26 -17.44 11.51
C SER A 309 -13.49 -17.39 12.82
N LYS A 310 -12.21 -17.79 12.79
CA LYS A 310 -11.32 -17.68 13.96
C LYS A 310 -10.75 -16.26 14.09
N GLY A 311 -10.63 -15.76 15.32
CA GLY A 311 -9.94 -14.50 15.62
C GLY A 311 -10.73 -13.22 15.34
N LEU A 312 -12.05 -13.29 15.15
CA LEU A 312 -12.88 -12.08 15.10
C LEU A 312 -13.00 -11.48 16.50
N SER A 313 -12.79 -10.17 16.63
CA SER A 313 -12.94 -9.39 17.86
C SER A 313 -14.38 -9.02 18.14
N GLU A 314 -14.77 -8.97 19.42
CA GLU A 314 -16.13 -8.58 19.88
C GLU A 314 -16.45 -7.10 19.66
N LEU A 315 -15.43 -6.32 19.28
CA LEU A 315 -15.54 -4.89 19.05
C LEU A 315 -15.21 -4.54 17.60
N GLY A 316 -15.72 -3.40 17.15
CA GLY A 316 -15.44 -2.82 15.85
C GLY A 316 -15.81 -3.71 14.66
N PHE A 317 -15.00 -3.70 13.61
CA PHE A 317 -15.31 -4.45 12.39
C PHE A 317 -15.44 -5.97 12.63
N GLY A 318 -14.75 -6.53 13.63
CA GLY A 318 -14.91 -7.94 13.99
C GLY A 318 -16.35 -8.32 14.41
N SER A 319 -17.05 -7.43 15.13
CA SER A 319 -18.44 -7.67 15.53
C SER A 319 -19.42 -7.49 14.36
N GLU A 320 -19.16 -6.50 13.50
CA GLU A 320 -19.91 -6.29 12.26
C GLU A 320 -19.81 -7.51 11.34
N VAL A 321 -18.62 -8.11 11.20
CA VAL A 321 -18.42 -9.35 10.43
C VAL A 321 -19.22 -10.51 11.03
N ARG A 322 -19.23 -10.68 12.36
CA ARG A 322 -20.06 -11.75 12.98
C ARG A 322 -21.55 -11.55 12.71
N ALA A 323 -22.04 -10.31 12.84
CA ALA A 323 -23.43 -9.99 12.53
C ALA A 323 -23.74 -10.28 11.04
N ALA A 324 -22.83 -9.93 10.14
CA ALA A 324 -22.98 -10.20 8.71
C ALA A 324 -22.91 -11.70 8.38
N LEU A 325 -22.08 -12.49 9.05
CA LEU A 325 -22.04 -13.95 8.91
C LEU A 325 -23.35 -14.61 9.32
N GLN A 326 -23.96 -14.11 10.41
CA GLN A 326 -25.27 -14.56 10.86
C GLN A 326 -26.35 -14.22 9.83
N GLN A 327 -26.42 -12.96 9.38
CA GLN A 327 -27.36 -12.55 8.33
C GLN A 327 -27.17 -13.33 7.03
N ARG A 328 -25.91 -13.59 6.65
CA ARG A 328 -25.58 -14.37 5.47
C ARG A 328 -26.05 -15.81 5.59
N SER A 329 -25.87 -16.43 6.76
CA SER A 329 -26.35 -17.79 7.01
C SER A 329 -27.87 -17.90 6.89
N ASP A 330 -28.58 -16.91 7.40
CA ASP A 330 -30.05 -16.84 7.31
C ASP A 330 -30.48 -16.64 5.85
N PHE A 331 -29.84 -15.71 5.12
CA PHE A 331 -30.05 -15.54 3.69
C PHE A 331 -29.80 -16.83 2.89
N LEU A 332 -28.71 -17.56 3.16
CA LEU A 332 -28.43 -18.83 2.47
C LEU A 332 -29.47 -19.90 2.82
N THR A 333 -30.02 -19.88 4.03
CA THR A 333 -31.11 -20.78 4.43
C THR A 333 -32.37 -20.48 3.64
N ASP A 334 -32.75 -19.20 3.52
CA ASP A 334 -33.91 -18.75 2.72
C ASP A 334 -33.75 -19.11 1.23
N GLN A 335 -32.52 -19.13 0.73
CA GLN A 335 -32.20 -19.52 -0.65
C GLN A 335 -32.14 -21.04 -0.88
N GLY A 336 -32.36 -21.85 0.16
CA GLY A 336 -32.25 -23.31 0.13
C GLY A 336 -30.81 -23.81 -0.06
N LEU A 337 -29.82 -22.99 0.30
CA LEU A 337 -28.38 -23.26 0.15
C LEU A 337 -27.69 -23.54 1.50
N ALA A 338 -28.43 -23.47 2.59
CA ALA A 338 -27.99 -23.88 3.91
C ALA A 338 -29.15 -24.46 4.74
N GLU A 339 -28.84 -25.31 5.70
CA GLU A 339 -29.77 -25.83 6.71
C GLU A 339 -29.26 -25.49 8.11
N ARG A 340 -30.14 -24.96 8.97
CA ARG A 340 -29.81 -24.72 10.38
C ARG A 340 -30.18 -25.94 11.22
N ARG A 341 -29.18 -26.54 11.89
CA ARG A 341 -29.36 -27.62 12.87
C ARG A 341 -28.89 -27.14 14.24
N GLY A 342 -29.82 -26.57 15.00
CA GLY A 342 -29.52 -25.91 16.28
C GLY A 342 -28.59 -24.72 16.06
N GLN A 343 -27.42 -24.74 16.71
CA GLN A 343 -26.39 -23.70 16.54
C GLN A 343 -25.49 -23.88 15.30
N ARG A 344 -25.56 -25.03 14.61
CA ARG A 344 -24.74 -25.30 13.43
C ARG A 344 -25.49 -24.96 12.15
N VAL A 345 -24.76 -24.38 11.19
CA VAL A 345 -25.24 -24.13 9.83
C VAL A 345 -24.55 -25.12 8.91
N ILE A 346 -25.33 -25.93 8.19
CA ILE A 346 -24.84 -26.90 7.21
C ILE A 346 -25.01 -26.27 5.83
N LEU A 347 -23.90 -26.02 5.14
CA LEU A 347 -23.89 -25.43 3.81
C LEU A 347 -24.08 -26.50 2.73
N ALA A 348 -24.72 -26.14 1.62
CA ALA A 348 -24.79 -27.00 0.45
C ALA A 348 -23.40 -27.37 -0.07
N SER A 349 -23.20 -28.62 -0.49
CA SER A 349 -21.89 -29.15 -0.94
C SER A 349 -21.32 -28.43 -2.17
N ASN A 350 -22.17 -27.85 -3.00
CA ASN A 350 -21.80 -27.08 -4.20
C ASN A 350 -22.09 -25.57 -4.08
N LEU A 351 -22.18 -25.04 -2.85
CA LEU A 351 -22.57 -23.65 -2.55
C LEU A 351 -21.91 -22.63 -3.48
N TRP A 352 -20.58 -22.69 -3.62
CA TRP A 352 -19.79 -21.75 -4.43
C TRP A 352 -20.19 -21.74 -5.90
N ALA A 353 -20.28 -22.93 -6.51
CA ALA A 353 -20.66 -23.07 -7.91
C ALA A 353 -22.10 -22.60 -8.14
N THR A 354 -23.01 -22.93 -7.22
CA THR A 354 -24.41 -22.53 -7.30
C THR A 354 -24.59 -21.01 -7.18
N LEU A 355 -23.96 -20.38 -6.19
CA LEU A 355 -24.02 -18.92 -6.01
C LEU A 355 -23.45 -18.17 -7.20
N ARG A 356 -22.28 -18.60 -7.70
CA ARG A 356 -21.66 -18.00 -8.88
C ARG A 356 -22.51 -18.20 -10.14
N GLY A 357 -23.09 -19.38 -10.33
CA GLY A 357 -24.01 -19.64 -11.45
C GLY A 357 -25.23 -18.72 -11.42
N ARG A 358 -25.87 -18.58 -10.25
CA ARG A 358 -27.02 -17.66 -10.06
C ARG A 358 -26.63 -16.21 -10.32
N GLU A 359 -25.46 -15.78 -9.85
CA GLU A 359 -24.94 -14.43 -10.10
C GLU A 359 -24.70 -14.16 -11.58
N LEU A 360 -24.07 -15.10 -12.31
CA LEU A 360 -23.79 -14.95 -13.73
C LEU A 360 -25.07 -14.92 -14.58
N VAL A 361 -26.09 -15.68 -14.20
CA VAL A 361 -27.42 -15.61 -14.84
C VAL A 361 -28.03 -14.22 -14.63
N ALA A 362 -28.03 -13.71 -13.39
CA ALA A 362 -28.59 -12.39 -13.09
C ALA A 362 -27.82 -11.26 -13.80
N ALA A 363 -26.48 -11.27 -13.73
CA ALA A 363 -25.64 -10.30 -14.42
C ALA A 363 -25.82 -10.38 -15.94
N GLY A 364 -25.93 -11.58 -16.48
CA GLY A 364 -26.22 -11.81 -17.90
C GLY A 364 -27.56 -11.21 -18.33
N GLN A 365 -28.62 -11.35 -17.52
CA GLN A 365 -29.92 -10.73 -17.79
C GLN A 365 -29.83 -9.20 -17.80
N THR A 366 -29.10 -8.59 -16.85
CA THR A 366 -28.88 -7.14 -16.82
C THR A 366 -28.15 -6.66 -18.07
N ILE A 367 -27.04 -7.29 -18.44
CA ILE A 367 -26.26 -6.89 -19.62
C ILE A 367 -27.06 -7.11 -20.91
N ALA A 368 -27.86 -8.17 -20.99
CA ALA A 368 -28.73 -8.43 -22.12
C ALA A 368 -29.79 -7.33 -22.27
N ALA A 369 -30.39 -6.88 -21.17
CA ALA A 369 -31.34 -5.77 -21.18
C ALA A 369 -30.70 -4.43 -21.60
N GLU A 370 -29.44 -4.19 -21.21
CA GLU A 370 -28.69 -2.98 -21.59
C GLU A 370 -28.25 -2.95 -23.06
N THR A 371 -27.83 -4.11 -23.59
CA THR A 371 -27.13 -4.19 -24.89
C THR A 371 -27.96 -4.79 -26.02
N GLY A 372 -29.06 -5.47 -25.69
CA GLY A 372 -29.84 -6.28 -26.63
C GLY A 372 -29.18 -7.61 -27.03
N LEU A 373 -27.97 -7.90 -26.54
CA LEU A 373 -27.26 -9.15 -26.85
C LEU A 373 -27.73 -10.30 -25.97
N GLN A 374 -27.80 -11.52 -26.52
CA GLN A 374 -28.18 -12.70 -25.73
C GLN A 374 -27.02 -13.17 -24.85
N HIS A 375 -27.28 -13.39 -23.55
CA HIS A 375 -26.32 -14.05 -22.67
C HIS A 375 -26.29 -15.55 -22.96
N ARG A 376 -25.09 -16.11 -23.15
CA ARG A 376 -24.89 -17.54 -23.35
C ARG A 376 -24.08 -18.11 -22.18
N PRO A 377 -24.60 -19.13 -21.45
CA PRO A 377 -23.84 -19.78 -20.39
C PRO A 377 -22.63 -20.52 -20.96
N ILE A 378 -21.64 -20.76 -20.10
CA ILE A 378 -20.40 -21.46 -20.45
C ILE A 378 -20.40 -22.80 -19.73
N ALA A 379 -20.13 -23.89 -20.45
CA ALA A 379 -19.91 -25.20 -19.86
C ALA A 379 -18.48 -25.34 -19.33
N ASP A 380 -18.29 -26.20 -18.33
CA ASP A 380 -16.96 -26.45 -17.80
C ASP A 380 -16.04 -27.09 -18.87
N GLY A 381 -14.84 -26.54 -19.04
CA GLY A 381 -13.89 -26.94 -20.07
C GLY A 381 -14.16 -26.40 -21.48
N GLU A 382 -15.21 -25.59 -21.68
CA GLU A 382 -15.56 -25.03 -22.98
C GLU A 382 -14.52 -23.97 -23.43
N LEU A 383 -14.11 -24.06 -24.70
CA LEU A 383 -13.33 -23.02 -25.37
C LEU A 383 -14.28 -21.91 -25.86
N VAL A 384 -14.03 -20.69 -25.40
CA VAL A 384 -14.79 -19.49 -25.72
C VAL A 384 -13.91 -18.52 -26.50
N SER A 385 -14.34 -18.16 -27.70
CA SER A 385 -13.71 -17.10 -28.50
C SER A 385 -14.65 -15.91 -28.60
N GLY A 386 -14.11 -14.69 -28.51
CA GLY A 386 -14.90 -13.48 -28.72
C GLY A 386 -14.11 -12.19 -28.57
N VAL A 387 -14.70 -11.08 -29.01
CA VAL A 387 -14.14 -9.75 -28.86
C VAL A 387 -14.31 -9.28 -27.42
N TYR A 388 -13.22 -8.95 -26.74
CA TYR A 388 -13.27 -8.40 -25.40
C TYR A 388 -13.80 -6.96 -25.41
N ARG A 389 -14.99 -6.74 -24.85
CA ARG A 389 -15.67 -5.42 -24.91
C ARG A 389 -15.54 -4.58 -23.65
N ARG A 390 -15.62 -5.21 -22.48
CA ARG A 390 -15.52 -4.57 -21.17
C ARG A 390 -15.33 -5.62 -20.09
N SER A 391 -14.90 -5.20 -18.91
CA SER A 391 -15.03 -6.02 -17.70
C SER A 391 -16.21 -5.57 -16.83
N VAL A 392 -16.78 -6.50 -16.09
CA VAL A 392 -17.78 -6.25 -15.05
C VAL A 392 -17.26 -6.77 -13.71
N MET A 393 -17.50 -6.04 -12.63
CA MET A 393 -17.15 -6.45 -11.27
C MET A 393 -18.38 -7.06 -10.62
N LEU A 394 -18.30 -8.35 -10.28
CA LEU A 394 -19.34 -9.12 -9.60
C LEU A 394 -18.86 -9.51 -8.19
N ALA A 395 -19.76 -9.93 -7.31
CA ALA A 395 -19.41 -10.38 -5.96
C ALA A 395 -18.37 -11.51 -5.99
N SER A 396 -18.51 -12.44 -6.94
CA SER A 396 -17.58 -13.56 -7.14
C SER A 396 -16.28 -13.19 -7.86
N GLY A 397 -16.08 -11.93 -8.25
CA GLY A 397 -14.85 -11.42 -8.87
C GLY A 397 -15.09 -10.63 -10.16
N ARG A 398 -14.00 -10.28 -10.85
CA ARG A 398 -14.04 -9.57 -12.13
C ARG A 398 -14.24 -10.54 -13.28
N PHE A 399 -15.16 -10.23 -14.18
CA PHE A 399 -15.45 -11.01 -15.39
C PHE A 399 -15.27 -10.14 -16.64
N ALA A 400 -14.74 -10.74 -17.70
CA ALA A 400 -14.69 -10.18 -19.04
C ALA A 400 -15.97 -10.49 -19.80
N VAL A 401 -16.51 -9.48 -20.49
CA VAL A 401 -17.60 -9.63 -21.44
C VAL A 401 -16.99 -9.87 -22.82
N LEU A 402 -17.08 -11.12 -23.29
CA LEU A 402 -16.69 -11.50 -24.64
C LEU A 402 -17.92 -11.52 -25.53
N VAL A 403 -17.89 -10.75 -26.61
CA VAL A 403 -18.98 -10.69 -27.58
C VAL A 403 -18.57 -11.45 -28.84
N ASP A 404 -19.42 -12.35 -29.29
CA ASP A 404 -19.31 -13.05 -30.56
C ASP A 404 -20.48 -12.67 -31.49
N GLY A 405 -20.58 -13.29 -32.66
CA GLY A 405 -21.68 -13.04 -33.61
C GLY A 405 -23.04 -13.55 -33.14
N LEU A 406 -23.12 -14.26 -32.02
CA LEU A 406 -24.33 -14.93 -31.51
C LEU A 406 -24.81 -14.35 -30.17
N GLY A 407 -23.99 -13.54 -29.49
CA GLY A 407 -24.33 -12.94 -28.21
C GLY A 407 -23.08 -12.61 -27.40
N PHE A 408 -23.17 -12.77 -26.08
CA PHE A 408 -22.04 -12.55 -25.20
C PHE A 408 -21.91 -13.61 -24.11
N ARG A 409 -20.69 -13.73 -23.58
CA ARG A 409 -20.30 -14.66 -22.52
C ARG A 409 -19.53 -13.93 -21.43
N LEU A 410 -19.74 -14.35 -20.19
CA LEU A 410 -19.03 -13.84 -19.01
C LEU A 410 -17.92 -14.81 -18.60
N VAL A 411 -16.67 -14.39 -18.78
CA VAL A 411 -15.48 -15.22 -18.54
C VAL A 411 -14.66 -14.62 -17.39
N PRO A 412 -14.06 -15.39 -16.48
CA PRO A 412 -13.22 -14.83 -15.42
C PRO A 412 -12.11 -13.94 -15.98
N TRP A 413 -11.94 -12.73 -15.47
CA TRP A 413 -10.96 -11.78 -15.98
C TRP A 413 -9.57 -12.04 -15.39
N LYS A 414 -8.50 -11.74 -16.15
CA LYS A 414 -7.11 -11.70 -15.67
C LYS A 414 -6.40 -10.41 -16.13
N PRO A 415 -5.43 -9.87 -15.39
CA PRO A 415 -4.72 -8.64 -15.78
C PRO A 415 -4.13 -8.67 -17.21
N ALA A 416 -3.71 -9.84 -17.67
CA ALA A 416 -3.12 -10.03 -19.00
C ALA A 416 -4.06 -9.68 -20.17
N ILE A 417 -5.39 -9.58 -19.96
CA ILE A 417 -6.35 -9.22 -21.00
C ILE A 417 -6.73 -7.74 -21.01
N GLU A 418 -6.33 -6.94 -20.00
CA GLU A 418 -6.78 -5.54 -19.89
C GLU A 418 -6.39 -4.71 -21.12
N GLN A 419 -5.16 -4.89 -21.62
CA GLN A 419 -4.64 -4.18 -22.79
C GLN A 419 -5.21 -4.69 -24.14
N ARG A 420 -6.08 -5.71 -24.11
CA ARG A 420 -6.65 -6.37 -25.29
C ARG A 420 -8.09 -5.96 -25.57
N LEU A 421 -8.51 -4.83 -25.02
CA LEU A 421 -9.83 -4.26 -25.28
C LEU A 421 -10.05 -4.10 -26.79
N GLY A 422 -11.18 -4.60 -27.30
CA GLY A 422 -11.52 -4.59 -28.71
C GLY A 422 -10.86 -5.69 -29.56
N GLN A 423 -10.01 -6.55 -28.98
CA GLN A 423 -9.39 -7.67 -29.69
C GLN A 423 -10.16 -8.98 -29.48
N THR A 424 -10.09 -9.87 -30.47
CA THR A 424 -10.55 -11.26 -30.33
C THR A 424 -9.57 -12.04 -29.47
N ILE A 425 -10.09 -12.70 -28.44
CA ILE A 425 -9.31 -13.51 -27.51
C ILE A 425 -10.03 -14.84 -27.24
N ASP A 426 -9.24 -15.86 -26.94
CA ASP A 426 -9.72 -17.21 -26.65
C ASP A 426 -9.51 -17.54 -25.18
N ALA A 427 -10.49 -18.18 -24.57
CA ALA A 427 -10.46 -18.60 -23.16
C ALA A 427 -11.02 -20.00 -23.00
N THR A 428 -10.33 -20.83 -22.24
CA THR A 428 -10.87 -22.09 -21.72
C THR A 428 -11.20 -21.92 -20.25
N VAL A 429 -12.47 -22.06 -19.87
CA VAL A 429 -12.93 -21.91 -18.48
C VAL A 429 -12.96 -23.28 -17.80
N ARG A 430 -12.35 -23.42 -16.62
CA ARG A 430 -12.41 -24.62 -15.78
C ARG A 430 -12.76 -24.25 -14.34
N GLY A 431 -14.02 -24.42 -13.95
CA GLY A 431 -14.58 -24.02 -12.67
C GLY A 431 -14.37 -22.54 -12.40
N SER A 432 -13.54 -22.21 -11.41
CA SER A 432 -13.15 -20.84 -11.09
C SER A 432 -11.96 -20.32 -11.89
N SER A 433 -11.22 -21.21 -12.57
CA SER A 433 -10.00 -20.90 -13.31
C SER A 433 -10.28 -20.64 -14.79
N VAL A 434 -9.40 -19.86 -15.42
CA VAL A 434 -9.43 -19.60 -16.86
C VAL A 434 -8.02 -19.67 -17.41
N SER A 435 -7.86 -20.31 -18.56
CA SER A 435 -6.66 -20.25 -19.38
C SER A 435 -6.95 -19.38 -20.59
N TRP A 436 -6.13 -18.36 -20.81
CA TRP A 436 -6.27 -17.45 -21.94
C TRP A 436 -5.25 -17.81 -23.03
N GLU A 437 -5.72 -17.92 -24.26
CA GLU A 437 -4.91 -18.09 -25.45
C GLU A 437 -5.00 -16.81 -26.29
N PHE A 438 -3.85 -16.29 -26.67
CA PHE A 438 -3.75 -15.08 -27.48
C PHE A 438 -3.40 -15.50 -28.89
N GLY A 439 -4.32 -15.32 -29.83
CA GLY A 439 -4.12 -15.71 -31.23
C GLY A 439 -2.78 -15.22 -31.77
N ARG A 440 -2.01 -16.12 -32.41
CA ARG A 440 -0.79 -15.77 -33.15
C ARG A 440 -1.14 -14.71 -34.20
N GLN A 441 -0.35 -13.64 -34.28
CA GLN A 441 -0.27 -12.84 -35.51
C GLN A 441 0.05 -13.82 -36.66
N ARG A 442 -0.92 -14.08 -37.52
CA ARG A 442 -0.66 -14.62 -38.85
C ARG A 442 0.10 -13.54 -39.60
N ASN A 443 1.43 -13.57 -39.50
CA ASN A 443 2.28 -12.92 -40.49
C ASN A 443 1.97 -13.58 -41.82
N LEU A 444 1.16 -12.91 -42.64
CA LEU A 444 1.04 -13.17 -44.06
C LEU A 444 2.38 -12.75 -44.68
N SER A 445 3.31 -13.70 -44.72
CA SER A 445 4.44 -13.63 -45.65
C SER A 445 3.86 -13.73 -47.07
N ARG A 446 3.94 -12.63 -47.81
CA ARG A 446 3.73 -12.60 -49.25
C ARG A 446 5.05 -12.79 -49.97
#